data_AF-A0A453CJ25-F1
#
_entry.id   AF-A0A453CJ25-F1
#
_cell.length_a   1.000
_cell.length_b   1.000
_cell.length_c   1.000
_cell.angle_alpha   90.00
_cell.angle_beta   90.00
_cell.angle_gamma   90.00
#
_symmetry.space_group_name_H-M   'P 1'
#
loop_
_entity.id
_entity.type
_entity.pdbx_description
1 polymer ?
#
loop_
_entity_poly.entity_id
_entity_poly.type
_entity_poly.pdbx_seq_one_letter_code
_entity_poly.pdbx_strand_id
1 'polypeptide(L)'
;HPCTCPPSQYNQAFNWKPTKMANTRMTIHMCYLTILLLLALLAPPCTPVSDTDDGTNSAGVDGSRRARAEATVADILSAHNAARRTVGVEPLTWSPGIAGYAKDYARSRRADCAPRRSSLFYFGENVAVGKGRRWDGGALVAQWVDEGRRYDYGSGSCAAPAGSSGCARYTQVVWRNTTQLGCGKIVCDSGDTLLVCDYFPPGNYGTGRPY
;
A
#
# COMPACT_ATOMS: atom_id res chain seq x y z
N HIS A 1 -4.87 -11.08 41.97
CA HIS A 1 -4.71 -9.62 42.10
C HIS A 1 -4.63 -8.98 40.72
N PRO A 2 -5.42 -7.93 40.43
CA PRO A 2 -5.40 -7.23 39.15
C PRO A 2 -4.28 -6.19 39.10
N CYS A 3 -3.70 -5.97 37.92
CA CYS A 3 -2.73 -4.92 37.66
C CYS A 3 -3.45 -3.62 37.28
N THR A 4 -3.11 -2.52 37.95
CA THR A 4 -3.50 -1.15 37.58
C THR A 4 -2.25 -0.36 37.17
N CYS A 5 -2.35 0.41 36.07
CA CYS A 5 -1.33 1.38 35.65
C CYS A 5 -1.67 2.78 36.21
N PRO A 6 -0.67 3.59 36.63
CA PRO A 6 -0.87 5.01 36.90
C PRO A 6 -0.56 5.90 35.66
N PRO A 7 -1.06 7.15 35.61
CA PRO A 7 -1.05 7.99 34.42
C PRO A 7 0.22 8.84 34.25
N SER A 8 0.44 9.30 33.01
CA SER A 8 1.53 10.18 32.56
C SER A 8 1.47 11.57 33.17
N GLN A 9 2.62 12.10 33.60
CA GLN A 9 2.82 13.54 33.81
C GLN A 9 3.87 14.10 32.84
N TYR A 10 3.53 15.26 32.29
CA TYR A 10 4.12 15.95 31.16
C TYR A 10 5.20 16.94 31.64
N ASN A 11 6.15 17.26 30.73
CA ASN A 11 6.99 18.46 30.65
C ASN A 11 8.01 18.79 31.76
N GLN A 12 9.30 18.77 31.39
CA GLN A 12 10.24 19.85 31.74
C GLN A 12 11.16 20.20 30.57
N ALA A 13 11.23 21.50 30.25
CA ALA A 13 12.12 22.08 29.26
C ALA A 13 13.54 22.21 29.82
N PHE A 14 14.53 21.66 29.11
CA PHE A 14 15.95 21.82 29.46
C PHE A 14 16.54 23.04 28.75
N ASN A 15 17.00 23.99 29.57
CA ASN A 15 17.67 25.21 29.16
C ASN A 15 19.18 24.96 29.09
N TRP A 16 19.81 25.12 27.91
CA TRP A 16 21.24 24.84 27.71
C TRP A 16 22.04 26.14 27.58
N LYS A 17 23.02 26.37 28.46
CA LYS A 17 24.03 27.41 28.31
C LYS A 17 25.30 26.80 27.69
N PRO A 18 25.93 27.44 26.68
CA PRO A 18 27.13 26.90 26.06
C PRO A 18 28.39 27.30 26.83
N THR A 19 29.22 26.32 27.20
CA THR A 19 30.62 26.53 27.58
C THR A 19 31.54 26.17 26.41
N LYS A 20 32.62 26.95 26.30
CA LYS A 20 33.61 26.93 25.20
C LYS A 20 34.25 25.55 25.05
N MET A 21 34.18 24.98 23.84
CA MET A 21 34.89 23.75 23.48
C MET A 21 36.32 24.09 23.02
N ALA A 22 37.32 23.61 23.76
CA ALA A 22 38.69 23.49 23.28
C ALA A 22 38.94 22.05 22.83
N ASN A 23 39.32 21.89 21.56
CA ASN A 23 40.04 20.75 20.96
C ASN A 23 39.62 19.32 21.39
N THR A 24 38.41 18.89 20.99
CA THR A 24 37.90 17.51 21.19
C THR A 24 37.89 16.67 19.90
N ARG A 25 38.32 17.22 18.75
CA ARG A 25 38.20 16.53 17.45
C ARG A 25 39.22 15.41 17.24
N MET A 26 40.40 15.46 17.84
CA MET A 26 41.49 14.50 17.53
C MET A 26 41.43 13.21 18.35
N THR A 27 40.86 13.24 19.56
CA THR A 27 40.68 12.07 20.43
C THR A 27 39.44 11.25 20.07
N ILE A 28 38.36 11.88 19.57
CA ILE A 28 37.15 11.18 19.15
C ILE A 28 37.38 10.32 17.90
N HIS A 29 38.14 10.82 16.91
CA HIS A 29 38.49 10.02 15.72
C HIS A 29 39.38 8.81 16.04
N MET A 30 40.30 8.95 16.99
CA MET A 30 41.16 7.86 17.46
C MET A 30 40.37 6.80 18.25
N CYS A 31 39.33 7.19 18.99
CA CYS A 31 38.40 6.24 19.63
C CYS A 31 37.49 5.55 18.59
N TYR A 32 37.00 6.26 17.58
CA TYR A 32 36.14 5.64 16.55
C TYR A 32 36.89 4.63 15.69
N LEU A 33 38.14 4.92 15.30
CA LEU A 33 38.95 4.02 14.51
C LEU A 33 39.33 2.76 15.27
N THR A 34 39.62 2.86 16.57
CA THR A 34 39.93 1.68 17.41
C THR A 34 38.70 0.83 17.69
N ILE A 35 37.53 1.45 17.95
CA ILE A 35 36.25 0.74 18.13
C ILE A 35 35.81 0.04 16.83
N LEU A 36 35.98 0.68 15.67
CA LEU A 36 35.69 0.06 14.37
C LEU A 36 36.64 -1.10 14.03
N LEU A 37 37.93 -1.00 14.39
CA LEU A 37 38.89 -2.10 14.20
C LEU A 37 38.56 -3.29 15.13
N LEU A 38 38.21 -3.03 16.39
CA LEU A 38 37.82 -4.04 17.38
C LEU A 38 36.50 -4.75 17.01
N LEU A 39 35.54 -4.03 16.43
CA LEU A 39 34.29 -4.63 15.92
C LEU A 39 34.51 -5.50 14.67
N ALA A 40 35.51 -5.19 13.83
CA ALA A 40 35.85 -6.00 12.67
C ALA A 40 36.58 -7.31 13.04
N LEU A 41 37.29 -7.35 14.17
CA LEU A 41 38.01 -8.54 14.68
C LEU A 41 37.12 -9.54 15.44
N LEU A 42 35.91 -9.13 15.85
CA LEU A 42 34.92 -9.97 16.52
C LEU A 42 33.80 -10.46 15.59
N ALA A 43 33.80 -10.04 14.33
CA ALA A 43 32.88 -10.59 13.35
C ALA A 43 33.32 -12.03 13.02
N PRO A 44 32.53 -13.06 13.37
CA PRO A 44 32.83 -14.40 12.91
C PRO A 44 32.86 -14.38 11.38
N PRO A 45 33.75 -15.15 10.72
CA PRO A 45 33.68 -15.30 9.28
C PRO A 45 32.26 -15.76 8.96
N CYS A 46 31.55 -15.00 8.12
CA CYS A 46 30.32 -15.47 7.51
C CYS A 46 30.69 -16.70 6.68
N THR A 47 30.66 -17.86 7.32
CA THR A 47 30.66 -19.12 6.61
C THR A 47 29.33 -19.15 5.87
N PRO A 48 29.32 -19.48 4.56
CA PRO A 48 28.08 -19.81 3.91
C PRO A 48 27.48 -20.96 4.70
N VAL A 49 26.32 -20.73 5.32
CA VAL A 49 25.52 -21.81 5.87
C VAL A 49 25.22 -22.72 4.69
N SER A 50 25.90 -23.86 4.66
CA SER A 50 25.52 -24.95 3.78
C SER A 50 24.27 -25.52 4.42
N ASP A 51 23.14 -24.89 4.15
CA ASP A 51 21.85 -25.48 4.45
C ASP A 51 21.88 -26.85 3.76
N THR A 52 21.87 -27.90 4.58
CA THR A 52 21.56 -29.23 4.10
C THR A 52 20.09 -29.15 3.69
N ASP A 53 19.91 -28.80 2.42
CA ASP A 53 18.64 -28.66 1.75
C ASP A 53 17.97 -30.02 1.80
N ASP A 54 17.00 -30.17 2.72
CA ASP A 54 16.09 -31.30 2.74
C ASP A 54 15.17 -31.11 1.52
N GLY A 55 15.74 -31.50 0.38
CA GLY A 55 15.16 -31.29 -0.93
C GLY A 55 13.82 -32.02 -0.98
N THR A 56 12.73 -31.26 -1.02
CA THR A 56 11.70 -31.29 -2.07
C THR A 56 10.52 -30.42 -1.62
N ASN A 57 10.18 -29.39 -2.41
CA ASN A 57 8.89 -28.62 -2.50
C ASN A 57 8.93 -27.09 -2.31
N SER A 58 9.95 -26.47 -1.70
CA SER A 58 9.90 -25.01 -1.42
C SER A 58 10.03 -24.12 -2.66
N ALA A 59 10.90 -24.47 -3.62
CA ALA A 59 11.06 -23.73 -4.88
C ALA A 59 9.78 -23.77 -5.75
N GLY A 60 9.08 -24.91 -5.77
CA GLY A 60 7.83 -25.07 -6.50
C GLY A 60 6.67 -24.26 -5.90
N VAL A 61 6.59 -24.20 -4.56
CA VAL A 61 5.61 -23.37 -3.86
C VAL A 61 5.86 -21.89 -4.08
N ASP A 62 7.13 -21.46 -4.11
CA ASP A 62 7.45 -20.06 -4.37
C ASP A 62 7.10 -19.63 -5.80
N GLY A 63 7.44 -20.47 -6.79
CA GLY A 63 7.05 -20.25 -8.18
C GLY A 63 5.52 -20.16 -8.35
N SER A 64 4.77 -21.04 -7.70
CA SER A 64 3.29 -21.01 -7.72
C SER A 64 2.72 -19.73 -7.09
N ARG A 65 3.28 -19.27 -5.97
CA ARG A 65 2.85 -18.02 -5.31
C ARG A 65 3.13 -16.80 -6.19
N ARG A 66 4.30 -16.73 -6.81
CA ARG A 66 4.66 -15.65 -7.73
C ARG A 66 3.70 -15.60 -8.93
N ALA A 67 3.46 -16.74 -9.56
CA ALA A 67 2.53 -16.83 -10.69
C ALA A 67 1.11 -16.38 -10.32
N ARG A 68 0.62 -16.74 -9.12
CA ARG A 68 -0.68 -16.25 -8.63
C ARG A 68 -0.70 -14.74 -8.37
N ALA A 69 0.41 -14.18 -7.87
CA ALA A 69 0.54 -12.75 -7.66
C ALA A 69 0.54 -12.00 -9.00
N GLU A 70 1.30 -12.48 -9.98
CA GLU A 70 1.35 -11.95 -11.35
C GLU A 70 -0.03 -12.00 -12.02
N ALA A 71 -0.74 -13.13 -11.92
CA ALA A 71 -2.11 -13.24 -12.41
C ALA A 71 -3.04 -12.21 -11.75
N THR A 72 -2.97 -12.06 -10.42
CA THR A 72 -3.77 -11.05 -9.70
C THR A 72 -3.48 -9.63 -10.19
N VAL A 73 -2.21 -9.29 -10.47
CA VAL A 73 -1.84 -8.00 -11.03
C VAL A 73 -2.44 -7.82 -12.42
N ALA A 74 -2.33 -8.84 -13.27
CA ALA A 74 -2.87 -8.82 -14.63
C ALA A 74 -4.40 -8.64 -14.64
N ASP A 75 -5.14 -9.37 -13.78
CA ASP A 75 -6.60 -9.28 -13.69
C ASP A 75 -7.06 -7.87 -13.31
N ILE A 76 -6.42 -7.29 -12.29
CA ILE A 76 -6.73 -5.93 -11.83
C ILE A 76 -6.42 -4.91 -12.92
N LEU A 77 -5.21 -4.93 -13.47
CA LEU A 77 -4.77 -3.93 -14.45
C LEU A 77 -5.58 -4.02 -15.75
N SER A 78 -5.90 -5.24 -16.19
CA SER A 78 -6.73 -5.49 -17.37
C SER A 78 -8.13 -4.92 -17.18
N ALA A 79 -8.77 -5.15 -16.03
CA ALA A 79 -10.11 -4.60 -15.75
C ALA A 79 -10.13 -3.06 -15.78
N HIS A 80 -9.10 -2.40 -15.23
CA HIS A 80 -8.97 -0.93 -15.31
C HIS A 80 -8.79 -0.47 -16.75
N ASN A 81 -7.86 -1.09 -17.48
CA ASN A 81 -7.51 -0.66 -18.83
C ASN A 81 -8.60 -0.97 -19.86
N ALA A 82 -9.41 -2.00 -19.63
CA ALA A 82 -10.63 -2.25 -20.39
C ALA A 82 -11.63 -1.10 -20.20
N ALA A 83 -11.90 -0.70 -18.95
CA ALA A 83 -12.81 0.42 -18.66
C ALA A 83 -12.29 1.76 -19.20
N ARG A 84 -10.98 2.02 -19.13
CA ARG A 84 -10.38 3.25 -19.69
C ARG A 84 -10.49 3.31 -21.20
N ARG A 85 -10.32 2.15 -21.88
CA ARG A 85 -10.47 2.05 -23.34
C ARG A 85 -11.88 2.40 -23.80
N THR A 86 -12.94 2.03 -23.06
CA THR A 86 -14.32 2.32 -23.48
C THR A 86 -14.63 3.81 -23.53
N VAL A 87 -13.87 4.63 -22.80
CA VAL A 87 -14.02 6.10 -22.75
C VAL A 87 -12.85 6.85 -23.39
N GLY A 88 -11.98 6.16 -24.14
CA GLY A 88 -10.88 6.80 -24.88
C GLY A 88 -9.78 7.39 -23.97
N VAL A 89 -9.52 6.75 -22.84
CA VAL A 89 -8.46 7.15 -21.90
C VAL A 89 -7.29 6.18 -22.00
N GLU A 90 -6.06 6.71 -21.99
CA GLU A 90 -4.81 5.94 -22.03
C GLU A 90 -4.71 4.90 -20.91
N PRO A 91 -4.17 3.69 -21.16
CA PRO A 91 -4.06 2.65 -20.14
C PRO A 91 -3.12 3.05 -18.99
N LEU A 92 -3.43 2.56 -17.79
CA LEU A 92 -2.57 2.64 -16.63
C LEU A 92 -1.40 1.67 -16.76
N THR A 93 -0.29 2.02 -16.11
CA THR A 93 0.85 1.13 -15.88
C THR A 93 0.90 0.70 -14.42
N TRP A 94 1.34 -0.53 -14.16
CA TRP A 94 1.50 -1.02 -12.79
C TRP A 94 2.76 -0.44 -12.15
N SER A 95 2.63 0.05 -10.92
CA SER A 95 3.73 0.54 -10.11
C SER A 95 3.94 -0.34 -8.87
N PRO A 96 5.04 -1.12 -8.80
CA PRO A 96 5.33 -1.96 -7.64
C PRO A 96 5.43 -1.20 -6.32
N GLY A 97 5.97 0.04 -6.37
CA GLY A 97 6.07 0.90 -5.18
C GLY A 97 4.71 1.29 -4.64
N ILE A 98 3.81 1.76 -5.51
CA ILE A 98 2.42 2.10 -5.15
C ILE A 98 1.68 0.85 -4.63
N ALA A 99 1.90 -0.30 -5.27
CA ALA A 99 1.30 -1.56 -4.82
C ALA A 99 1.76 -1.98 -3.42
N GLY A 100 3.01 -1.67 -3.05
CA GLY A 100 3.53 -1.82 -1.70
C GLY A 100 2.73 -1.02 -0.67
N TYR A 101 2.54 0.28 -0.92
CA TYR A 101 1.73 1.16 -0.06
C TYR A 101 0.30 0.64 0.11
N ALA A 102 -0.38 0.35 -1.00
CA ALA A 102 -1.74 -0.18 -0.97
C ALA A 102 -1.84 -1.50 -0.19
N LYS A 103 -0.85 -2.39 -0.34
CA LYS A 103 -0.79 -3.67 0.36
C LYS A 103 -0.58 -3.51 1.86
N ASP A 104 0.28 -2.61 2.28
CA ASP A 104 0.54 -2.36 3.69
C ASP A 104 -0.65 -1.67 4.37
N TYR A 105 -1.30 -0.74 3.68
CA TYR A 105 -2.56 -0.19 4.17
C TYR A 105 -3.63 -1.27 4.30
N ALA A 106 -3.84 -2.11 3.28
CA ALA A 106 -4.78 -3.23 3.36
C ALA A 106 -4.47 -4.15 4.55
N ARG A 107 -3.20 -4.48 4.78
CA ARG A 107 -2.75 -5.27 5.95
C ARG A 107 -3.09 -4.62 7.27
N SER A 108 -2.96 -3.30 7.41
CA SER A 108 -3.35 -2.57 8.62
C SER A 108 -4.86 -2.69 8.96
N ARG A 109 -5.68 -3.02 7.96
CA ARG A 109 -7.14 -3.20 8.07
C ARG A 109 -7.56 -4.67 8.17
N ARG A 110 -6.60 -5.61 8.29
CA ARG A 110 -6.87 -7.06 8.33
C ARG A 110 -7.88 -7.47 9.42
N ALA A 111 -7.81 -6.84 10.59
CA ALA A 111 -8.59 -7.23 11.76
C ALA A 111 -10.09 -6.93 11.62
N ASP A 112 -10.45 -5.76 11.06
CA ASP A 112 -11.86 -5.34 10.94
C ASP A 112 -12.40 -5.40 9.50
N CYS A 113 -11.52 -5.56 8.51
CA CYS A 113 -11.84 -5.60 7.10
C CYS A 113 -12.70 -4.42 6.61
N ALA A 114 -12.67 -3.28 7.29
CA ALA A 114 -13.63 -2.23 6.98
C ALA A 114 -13.26 -1.56 5.64
N PRO A 115 -14.25 -1.27 4.77
CA PRO A 115 -14.05 -0.60 3.48
C PRO A 115 -13.81 0.90 3.68
N ARG A 116 -12.70 1.24 4.34
CA ARG A 116 -12.30 2.61 4.66
C ARG A 116 -11.10 2.99 3.83
N ARG A 117 -11.09 4.26 3.40
CA ARG A 117 -9.93 4.83 2.72
C ARG A 117 -8.84 5.23 3.72
N SER A 118 -7.58 5.20 3.30
CA SER A 118 -6.47 5.74 4.08
C SER A 118 -6.60 7.26 4.22
N SER A 119 -5.90 7.82 5.20
CA SER A 119 -5.79 9.28 5.37
C SER A 119 -4.76 9.91 4.41
N LEU A 120 -4.09 9.10 3.58
CA LEU A 120 -3.04 9.55 2.68
C LEU A 120 -3.66 10.08 1.39
N PHE A 121 -3.71 11.41 1.25
CA PHE A 121 -4.26 12.07 0.06
C PHE A 121 -3.27 12.18 -1.11
N TYR A 122 -2.05 11.65 -0.95
CA TYR A 122 -1.03 11.64 -2.01
C TYR A 122 -1.43 10.74 -3.19
N PHE A 123 -2.23 9.70 -2.92
CA PHE A 123 -2.83 8.82 -3.91
C PHE A 123 -4.34 9.04 -3.99
N GLY A 124 -4.92 8.81 -5.16
CA GLY A 124 -6.31 8.39 -5.23
C GLY A 124 -6.40 6.96 -4.71
N GLU A 125 -7.51 6.50 -4.14
CA GLU A 125 -7.54 5.18 -3.50
C GLU A 125 -8.92 4.50 -3.57
N ASN A 126 -9.09 3.37 -4.24
CA ASN A 126 -10.37 2.65 -4.22
C ASN A 126 -10.38 1.47 -3.23
N VAL A 127 -11.43 1.51 -2.40
CA VAL A 127 -11.96 0.59 -1.39
C VAL A 127 -12.85 -0.57 -1.89
N ALA A 128 -12.46 -1.85 -1.86
CA ALA A 128 -13.43 -2.95 -2.07
C ALA A 128 -13.31 -4.08 -1.04
N VAL A 129 -14.46 -4.60 -0.60
CA VAL A 129 -14.57 -5.79 0.24
C VAL A 129 -15.48 -6.79 -0.45
N GLY A 130 -15.00 -8.02 -0.63
CA GLY A 130 -15.76 -9.14 -1.14
C GLY A 130 -15.96 -10.20 -0.06
N LYS A 131 -17.17 -10.75 0.07
CA LYS A 131 -17.47 -11.82 1.04
C LYS A 131 -16.74 -13.11 0.69
N GLY A 132 -15.99 -13.67 1.64
CA GLY A 132 -15.17 -14.87 1.45
C GLY A 132 -13.79 -14.63 0.80
N ARG A 133 -13.02 -15.72 0.66
CA ARG A 133 -11.56 -15.68 0.40
C ARG A 133 -11.14 -15.82 -1.07
N ARG A 134 -12.09 -16.09 -1.97
CA ARG A 134 -11.83 -16.54 -3.36
C ARG A 134 -12.10 -15.46 -4.40
N TRP A 135 -12.11 -14.19 -4.00
CA TRP A 135 -12.34 -13.10 -4.93
C TRP A 135 -11.17 -12.94 -5.90
N ASP A 136 -11.51 -12.93 -7.17
CA ASP A 136 -10.64 -12.42 -8.21
C ASP A 136 -10.44 -10.90 -8.05
N GLY A 137 -9.25 -10.41 -8.40
CA GLY A 137 -8.93 -8.99 -8.31
C GLY A 137 -9.71 -8.16 -9.35
N GLY A 138 -9.79 -8.65 -10.59
CA GLY A 138 -10.57 -8.01 -11.65
C GLY A 138 -12.07 -7.96 -11.32
N ALA A 139 -12.61 -9.02 -10.71
CA ALA A 139 -14.01 -9.06 -10.27
C ALA A 139 -14.35 -7.99 -9.20
N LEU A 140 -13.41 -7.64 -8.33
CA LEU A 140 -13.59 -6.54 -7.36
C LEU A 140 -13.53 -5.17 -8.05
N VAL A 141 -12.65 -5.01 -9.05
CA VAL A 141 -12.57 -3.79 -9.88
C VAL A 141 -13.83 -3.61 -10.72
N ALA A 142 -14.39 -4.69 -11.25
CA ALA A 142 -15.61 -4.66 -12.06
C ALA A 142 -16.79 -4.01 -11.31
N GLN A 143 -16.87 -4.19 -9.99
CA GLN A 143 -17.88 -3.52 -9.15
C GLN A 143 -17.75 -1.99 -9.18
N TRP A 144 -16.53 -1.46 -9.29
CA TRP A 144 -16.30 -0.03 -9.45
C TRP A 144 -16.65 0.42 -10.86
N VAL A 145 -16.27 -0.36 -11.88
CA VAL A 145 -16.59 -0.08 -13.28
C VAL A 145 -18.11 -0.02 -13.51
N ASP A 146 -18.86 -0.91 -12.88
CA ASP A 146 -20.33 -0.96 -12.95
C ASP A 146 -21.01 0.30 -12.40
N GLU A 147 -20.34 1.09 -11.54
CA GLU A 147 -20.88 2.38 -11.11
C GLU A 147 -21.02 3.36 -12.29
N GLY A 148 -20.21 3.20 -13.34
CA GLY A 148 -20.26 4.00 -14.56
C GLY A 148 -21.61 3.93 -15.28
N ARG A 149 -22.39 2.86 -15.08
CA ARG A 149 -23.76 2.74 -15.61
C ARG A 149 -24.72 3.81 -15.07
N ARG A 150 -24.36 4.44 -13.94
CA ARG A 150 -25.12 5.52 -13.28
C ARG A 150 -24.45 6.89 -13.46
N TYR A 151 -23.29 6.94 -14.10
CA TYR A 151 -22.55 8.19 -14.30
C TYR A 151 -22.95 8.81 -15.63
N ASP A 152 -23.51 10.02 -15.58
CA ASP A 152 -23.77 10.81 -16.76
C ASP A 152 -22.59 11.76 -16.99
N TYR A 153 -21.86 11.52 -18.08
CA TYR A 153 -20.70 12.35 -18.40
C TYR A 153 -21.14 13.79 -18.67
N GLY A 154 -22.13 14.02 -19.53
CA GLY A 154 -22.51 15.36 -20.01
C GLY A 154 -22.83 16.36 -18.90
N SER A 155 -23.56 15.92 -17.87
CA SER A 155 -23.90 16.69 -16.68
C SER A 155 -22.87 16.56 -15.55
N GLY A 156 -21.97 15.57 -15.62
CA GLY A 156 -21.03 15.23 -14.56
C GLY A 156 -21.71 14.64 -13.32
N SER A 157 -22.98 14.23 -13.43
CA SER A 157 -23.79 13.75 -12.31
C SER A 157 -23.76 12.24 -12.17
N CYS A 158 -24.13 11.75 -10.99
CA CYS A 158 -24.23 10.32 -10.72
C CYS A 158 -25.61 10.00 -10.15
N ALA A 159 -26.38 9.17 -10.85
CA ALA A 159 -27.71 8.70 -10.45
C ALA A 159 -27.62 7.54 -9.43
N ALA A 160 -26.85 7.73 -8.36
CA ALA A 160 -26.70 6.75 -7.29
C ALA A 160 -27.56 7.10 -6.07
N PRO A 161 -28.02 6.11 -5.29
CA PRO A 161 -28.77 6.36 -4.07
C PRO A 161 -28.00 7.25 -3.08
N ALA A 162 -28.73 8.10 -2.37
CA ALA A 162 -28.19 8.91 -1.28
C ALA A 162 -27.50 8.01 -0.23
N GLY A 163 -26.32 8.43 0.24
CA GLY A 163 -25.53 7.66 1.22
C GLY A 163 -24.66 6.54 0.62
N SER A 164 -24.67 6.32 -0.70
CA SER A 164 -23.71 5.44 -1.37
C SER A 164 -22.39 6.16 -1.70
N SER A 165 -21.36 5.42 -2.11
CA SER A 165 -20.12 5.99 -2.67
C SER A 165 -20.31 6.67 -4.03
N GLY A 166 -21.54 6.76 -4.53
CA GLY A 166 -21.85 7.33 -5.82
C GLY A 166 -21.16 6.58 -6.96
N CYS A 167 -20.59 7.36 -7.87
CA CYS A 167 -19.79 6.89 -9.01
C CYS A 167 -18.31 7.20 -8.81
N ALA A 168 -17.90 7.58 -7.58
CA ALA A 168 -16.56 8.07 -7.32
C ALA A 168 -15.48 7.00 -7.56
N ARG A 169 -15.81 5.71 -7.40
CA ARG A 169 -14.84 4.64 -7.67
C ARG A 169 -14.70 4.43 -9.17
N TYR A 170 -15.80 4.48 -9.93
CA TYR A 170 -15.75 4.53 -11.39
C TYR A 170 -14.90 5.69 -11.90
N THR A 171 -15.20 6.94 -11.50
CA THR A 171 -14.49 8.12 -12.01
C THR A 171 -13.00 8.06 -11.70
N GLN A 172 -12.59 7.48 -10.57
CA GLN A 172 -11.18 7.24 -10.27
C GLN A 172 -10.54 6.22 -11.22
N VAL A 173 -11.20 5.11 -11.54
CA VAL A 173 -10.70 4.09 -12.48
C VAL A 173 -10.40 4.71 -13.84
N VAL A 174 -11.31 5.56 -14.32
CA VAL A 174 -11.22 6.19 -15.64
C VAL A 174 -10.62 7.60 -15.62
N TRP A 175 -9.95 8.00 -14.54
CA TRP A 175 -9.39 9.35 -14.42
C TRP A 175 -8.21 9.57 -15.38
N ARG A 176 -8.35 10.50 -16.33
CA ARG A 176 -7.41 10.70 -17.44
C ARG A 176 -6.00 11.01 -16.98
N ASN A 177 -5.86 11.85 -15.97
CA ASN A 177 -4.54 12.30 -15.51
C ASN A 177 -3.84 11.27 -14.61
N THR A 178 -4.54 10.22 -14.18
CA THR A 178 -3.91 9.10 -13.48
C THR A 178 -3.21 8.22 -14.51
N THR A 179 -1.95 7.88 -14.25
CA THR A 179 -1.10 7.11 -15.18
C THR A 179 -0.58 5.82 -14.55
N GLN A 180 -0.45 5.76 -13.23
CA GLN A 180 0.07 4.63 -12.49
C GLN A 180 -0.97 4.06 -11.52
N LEU A 181 -0.96 2.74 -11.38
CA LEU A 181 -1.81 1.96 -10.49
C LEU A 181 -0.96 1.02 -9.64
N GLY A 182 -1.31 0.86 -8.37
CA GLY A 182 -0.79 -0.23 -7.55
C GLY A 182 -1.84 -0.69 -6.54
N CYS A 183 -2.01 -1.99 -6.37
CA CYS A 183 -3.05 -2.52 -5.50
C CYS A 183 -2.55 -3.61 -4.55
N GLY A 184 -3.20 -3.68 -3.38
CA GLY A 184 -3.03 -4.69 -2.36
C GLY A 184 -4.30 -5.50 -2.12
N LYS A 185 -4.28 -6.79 -2.49
CA LYS A 185 -5.37 -7.74 -2.15
C LYS A 185 -4.97 -8.60 -0.94
N ILE A 186 -5.77 -8.63 0.11
CA ILE A 186 -5.56 -9.49 1.28
C ILE A 186 -6.82 -10.29 1.61
N VAL A 187 -6.65 -11.36 2.37
CA VAL A 187 -7.74 -11.98 3.12
C VAL A 187 -7.67 -11.45 4.55
N CYS A 188 -8.78 -10.90 5.04
CA CYS A 188 -8.97 -10.41 6.40
C CYS A 188 -9.18 -11.56 7.40
N ASP A 189 -9.15 -11.26 8.70
CA ASP A 189 -9.33 -12.28 9.75
C ASP A 189 -10.76 -12.85 9.77
N SER A 190 -11.74 -12.07 9.28
CA SER A 190 -13.10 -12.52 9.02
C SER A 190 -13.22 -13.58 7.91
N GLY A 191 -12.16 -13.79 7.12
CA GLY A 191 -12.19 -14.60 5.91
C GLY A 191 -12.73 -13.87 4.67
N ASP A 192 -13.06 -12.58 4.78
CA ASP A 192 -13.41 -11.75 3.62
C ASP A 192 -12.16 -11.28 2.87
N THR A 193 -12.33 -10.91 1.60
CA THR A 193 -11.25 -10.35 0.76
C THR A 193 -11.33 -8.83 0.75
N LEU A 194 -10.23 -8.17 1.06
CA LEU A 194 -10.08 -6.71 0.96
C LEU A 194 -9.12 -6.38 -0.19
N LEU A 195 -9.54 -5.48 -1.07
CA LEU A 195 -8.73 -4.90 -2.13
C LEU A 195 -8.64 -3.38 -1.93
N VAL A 196 -7.42 -2.89 -1.84
CA VAL A 196 -7.09 -1.46 -1.87
C VAL A 196 -6.31 -1.21 -3.17
N CYS A 197 -6.68 -0.19 -3.93
CA CYS A 197 -5.96 0.24 -5.12
C CYS A 197 -5.62 1.72 -5.02
N ASP A 198 -4.33 2.05 -5.12
CA ASP A 198 -3.81 3.42 -5.12
C ASP A 198 -3.48 3.89 -6.54
N TYR A 199 -3.74 5.17 -6.81
CA TYR A 199 -3.70 5.80 -8.12
C TYR A 199 -2.81 7.04 -8.08
N PHE A 200 -1.89 7.17 -9.05
CA PHE A 200 -1.01 8.33 -9.16
C PHE A 200 -0.88 8.85 -10.62
N PRO A 201 -0.90 10.17 -10.85
CA PRO A 201 -1.43 11.21 -9.97
C PRO A 201 -2.86 10.92 -9.48
N PRO A 202 -3.25 11.48 -8.33
CA PRO A 202 -4.53 11.14 -7.72
C PRO A 202 -5.71 11.72 -8.53
N GLY A 203 -6.80 10.95 -8.64
CA GLY A 203 -8.04 11.39 -9.30
C GLY A 203 -9.08 11.88 -8.29
N ASN A 204 -10.16 12.50 -8.77
CA ASN A 204 -11.23 13.05 -7.94
C ASN A 204 -10.78 14.12 -6.90
N TYR A 205 -9.63 14.76 -7.10
CA TYR A 205 -9.22 15.93 -6.31
C TYR A 205 -9.43 17.20 -7.14
N GLY A 206 -10.12 18.20 -6.58
CA GLY A 206 -10.36 19.50 -7.22
C GLY A 206 -11.47 19.51 -8.27
N THR A 207 -11.42 20.49 -9.17
CA THR A 207 -12.35 20.64 -10.30
C THR A 207 -11.77 19.96 -11.54
N GLY A 208 -12.48 19.00 -12.10
CA GLY A 208 -12.03 18.27 -13.28
C GLY A 208 -13.01 17.17 -13.67
N ARG A 209 -12.97 16.77 -14.95
CA ARG A 209 -13.77 15.64 -15.46
C ARG A 209 -12.87 14.42 -15.59
N PRO A 210 -13.41 13.22 -15.34
CA PRO A 210 -12.61 12.00 -15.33
C PRO A 210 -12.05 11.68 -16.71
N TYR A 211 -12.74 12.04 -17.79
CA TYR A 211 -12.32 11.84 -19.17
C TYR A 211 -12.95 12.87 -20.07
#